data_AF-A0A6G0HGA9-F1
#
_entry.id   AF-A0A6G0HGA9-F1
#
_cell.length_a   1.000
_cell.length_b   1.000
_cell.length_c   1.000
_cell.angle_alpha   90.00
_cell.angle_beta   90.00
_cell.angle_gamma   90.00
#
_symmetry.space_group_name_H-M   'P 1'
#
loop_
_entity.id
_entity.type
_entity.pdbx_description
1 polymer ?
#
loop_
_entity_poly.entity_id
_entity_poly.type
_entity_poly.pdbx_seq_one_letter_code
_entity_poly.pdbx_strand_id
1 'polypeptide(L)'
;MSSYAVMNENWMISSWVMVQSEAEKSLEPMYQGLAKRYSDAGVEKANYHWVDRDCCAAFRIPDLHHGEHLNWDAWKTTDSIITEATAGTLENTCASRTQYNANIVVKLDLFHCMQRFTRECTSEHHPLFSTFCQLLSAAFSVVDQGDLQKLKDAYQFCGIQPPTPTKQHIREHCRTRIPLPTELVDRVEKVLHHFHLTTDPNDVPLFKPSMLKTWRIQRVHILRGCLSDPVVTEGILYRYGGTLQLNHVPGEGAKVPIWIPVRGTSQQEGYHFHQAQWITGTQVSCELFQAQGMTGVARWNYQRLLDLKQPDVILPPVFDPLLITELNSASKKVTRKQKYLSGRDSNEDSDAELGRQLFYSGRELSSTE
;
A
#
# COMPACT_ATOMS: atom_id res chain seq x y z
N MET A 1 -3.05 -1.85 21.35
CA MET A 1 -3.48 -2.79 20.30
C MET A 1 -3.35 -2.08 18.97
N SER A 2 -2.69 -2.72 18.01
CA SER A 2 -2.59 -2.28 16.62
C SER A 2 -3.63 -3.01 15.78
N SER A 3 -4.06 -2.37 14.70
CA SER A 3 -4.88 -3.03 13.70
C SER A 3 -4.02 -3.43 12.50
N TYR A 4 -4.17 -4.67 12.05
CA TYR A 4 -3.45 -5.19 10.90
C TYR A 4 -4.42 -5.74 9.87
N ALA A 5 -4.25 -5.33 8.61
CA ALA A 5 -5.08 -5.77 7.49
C ALA A 5 -4.19 -6.23 6.33
N VAL A 6 -4.54 -7.37 5.73
CA VAL A 6 -3.97 -7.81 4.46
C VAL A 6 -5.03 -7.59 3.38
N MET A 7 -4.68 -6.82 2.36
CA MET A 7 -5.53 -6.57 1.19
C MET A 7 -4.95 -7.21 -0.06
N ASN A 8 -5.82 -7.62 -0.99
CA ASN A 8 -5.41 -8.11 -2.30
C ASN A 8 -5.29 -6.97 -3.33
N GLU A 9 -4.94 -7.32 -4.58
CA GLU A 9 -4.77 -6.42 -5.73
C GLU A 9 -6.04 -5.63 -6.12
N ASN A 10 -7.19 -6.08 -5.63
CA ASN A 10 -8.49 -5.43 -5.80
C ASN A 10 -8.86 -4.53 -4.62
N TRP A 11 -7.94 -4.33 -3.67
CA TRP A 11 -8.13 -3.57 -2.43
C TRP A 11 -9.17 -4.17 -1.48
N MET A 12 -9.49 -5.46 -1.65
CA MET A 12 -10.35 -6.19 -0.74
C MET A 12 -9.53 -6.74 0.43
N ILE A 13 -10.05 -6.60 1.63
CA ILE A 13 -9.48 -7.13 2.86
C ILE A 13 -9.62 -8.65 2.83
N SER A 14 -8.49 -9.34 2.69
CA SER A 14 -8.41 -10.81 2.74
C SER A 14 -8.31 -11.30 4.19
N SER A 15 -7.69 -10.51 5.06
CA SER A 15 -7.59 -10.82 6.49
C SER A 15 -7.50 -9.53 7.31
N TRP A 16 -8.07 -9.54 8.51
CA TRP A 16 -8.02 -8.43 9.44
C TRP A 16 -7.93 -8.95 10.88
N VAL A 17 -6.99 -8.42 11.65
CA VAL A 17 -6.76 -8.81 13.05
C VAL A 17 -6.41 -7.59 13.91
N MET A 18 -6.71 -7.70 15.20
CA MET A 18 -6.19 -6.81 16.23
C MET A 18 -5.08 -7.52 16.97
N VAL A 19 -3.91 -6.89 17.07
CA VAL A 19 -2.75 -7.47 17.74
C VAL A 19 -2.29 -6.57 18.87
N GLN A 20 -1.79 -7.14 19.96
CA GLN A 20 -1.18 -6.34 21.04
C GLN A 20 0.16 -5.74 20.59
N SER A 21 0.89 -6.46 19.74
CA SER A 21 2.12 -6.02 19.07
C SER A 21 2.14 -6.54 17.65
N GLU A 22 2.72 -5.76 16.73
CA GLU A 22 2.98 -6.16 15.35
C GLU A 22 4.26 -7.01 15.22
N ALA A 23 4.60 -7.78 16.26
CA ALA A 23 5.70 -8.73 16.19
C ALA A 23 5.35 -9.88 15.23
N GLU A 24 6.35 -10.44 14.54
CA GLU A 24 6.15 -11.51 13.54
C GLU A 24 5.31 -12.67 14.10
N LYS A 25 5.60 -13.14 15.32
CA LYS A 25 4.87 -14.21 16.00
C LYS A 25 3.39 -13.91 16.18
N SER A 26 3.02 -12.65 16.42
CA SER A 26 1.61 -12.25 16.61
C SER A 26 0.80 -12.36 15.32
N LEU A 27 1.46 -12.35 14.15
CA LEU A 27 0.82 -12.42 12.84
C LEU A 27 0.85 -13.83 12.22
N GLU A 28 1.64 -14.76 12.78
CA GLU A 28 1.76 -16.13 12.24
C GLU A 28 0.41 -16.81 12.00
N PRO A 29 -0.52 -16.86 12.97
CA PRO A 29 -1.73 -17.65 12.75
C PRO A 29 -2.71 -16.95 11.81
N MET A 30 -2.62 -15.62 11.66
CA MET A 30 -3.33 -14.90 10.59
C MET A 30 -2.84 -15.35 9.21
N TYR A 31 -1.53 -15.44 9.00
CA TYR A 31 -0.95 -15.89 7.73
C TYR A 31 -1.18 -17.39 7.47
N GLN A 32 -1.15 -18.23 8.50
CA GLN A 32 -1.52 -19.65 8.38
C GLN A 32 -2.98 -19.81 7.91
N GLY A 33 -3.91 -19.07 8.53
CA GLY A 33 -5.32 -19.07 8.13
C GLY A 33 -5.53 -18.54 6.71
N LEU A 34 -4.78 -17.52 6.30
CA LEU A 34 -4.77 -17.04 4.92
C LEU A 34 -4.23 -18.12 3.96
N ALA A 35 -3.15 -18.80 4.32
CA ALA A 35 -2.54 -19.84 3.50
C ALA A 35 -3.48 -21.02 3.29
N LYS A 36 -4.16 -21.44 4.37
CA LYS A 36 -5.15 -22.50 4.34
C LYS A 36 -6.31 -22.14 3.41
N ARG A 37 -6.91 -20.95 3.55
CA ARG A 37 -8.03 -20.50 2.68
C ARG A 37 -7.67 -20.49 1.20
N TYR A 38 -6.49 -19.97 0.84
CA TYR A 38 -6.03 -20.02 -0.56
C TYR A 38 -5.84 -21.46 -1.05
N SER A 39 -5.31 -22.35 -0.21
CA SER A 39 -5.08 -23.76 -0.57
C SER A 39 -6.39 -24.53 -0.72
N ASP A 40 -7.33 -24.34 0.21
CA ASP A 40 -8.66 -24.96 0.19
C ASP A 40 -9.47 -24.50 -1.03
N ALA A 41 -9.34 -23.23 -1.40
CA ALA A 41 -10.00 -22.63 -2.57
C ALA A 41 -9.30 -22.95 -3.92
N GLY A 42 -8.21 -23.72 -3.92
CA GLY A 42 -7.46 -24.03 -5.14
C GLY A 42 -6.85 -22.82 -5.86
N VAL A 43 -6.69 -21.68 -5.17
CA VAL A 43 -6.18 -20.42 -5.74
C VAL A 43 -4.69 -20.27 -5.44
N GLU A 44 -3.92 -19.87 -6.45
CA GLU A 44 -2.49 -19.59 -6.28
C GLU A 44 -2.28 -18.47 -5.23
N LYS A 45 -1.32 -18.70 -4.33
CA LYS A 45 -0.97 -17.72 -3.30
C LYS A 45 -0.22 -16.54 -3.92
N ALA A 46 -0.42 -15.36 -3.35
CA ALA A 46 0.26 -14.15 -3.81
C ALA A 46 1.79 -14.28 -3.74
N ASN A 47 2.45 -13.81 -4.80
CA ASN A 47 3.90 -13.81 -4.93
C ASN A 47 4.55 -12.50 -4.44
N TYR A 48 3.76 -11.47 -4.12
CA TYR A 48 4.25 -10.19 -3.63
C TYR A 48 3.44 -9.71 -2.41
N HIS A 49 4.11 -9.02 -1.50
CA HIS A 49 3.49 -8.42 -0.33
C HIS A 49 4.13 -7.07 -0.02
N TRP A 50 3.33 -5.99 -0.04
CA TRP A 50 3.78 -4.65 0.30
C TRP A 50 3.55 -4.38 1.78
N VAL A 51 4.59 -3.93 2.47
CA VAL A 51 4.60 -3.66 3.90
C VAL A 51 5.18 -2.28 4.21
N ASP A 52 4.73 -1.68 5.31
CA ASP A 52 5.17 -0.34 5.71
C ASP A 52 6.62 -0.33 6.21
N ARG A 53 7.09 -1.44 6.80
CA ARG A 53 8.43 -1.60 7.37
C ARG A 53 8.89 -3.05 7.31
N ASP A 54 10.16 -3.29 7.69
CA ASP A 54 10.74 -4.62 7.84
C ASP A 54 10.67 -5.48 6.56
N CYS A 55 10.75 -4.86 5.38
CA CYS A 55 10.64 -5.56 4.09
C CYS A 55 11.84 -6.45 3.72
N CYS A 56 13.00 -6.25 4.36
CA CYS A 56 14.23 -7.00 4.12
C CYS A 56 14.92 -7.33 5.46
N ALA A 57 15.96 -8.15 5.42
CA ALA A 57 16.74 -8.45 6.63
C ALA A 57 17.23 -7.17 7.32
N ALA A 58 17.29 -7.22 8.65
CA ALA A 58 17.75 -6.11 9.47
C ALA A 58 19.16 -5.67 9.04
N PHE A 59 19.37 -4.36 9.00
CA PHE A 59 20.67 -3.74 8.77
C PHE A 59 20.84 -2.54 9.70
N ARG A 60 22.08 -2.09 9.89
CA ARG A 60 22.40 -0.92 10.70
C ARG A 60 23.16 0.08 9.86
N ILE A 61 22.75 1.34 9.98
CA ILE A 61 23.51 2.48 9.48
C ILE A 61 24.16 3.14 10.70
N PRO A 62 25.49 3.39 10.67
CA PRO A 62 26.18 4.09 11.75
C PRO A 62 25.54 5.44 12.08
N ASP A 63 25.73 5.88 13.33
CA ASP A 63 25.34 7.24 13.72
C ASP A 63 26.18 8.27 12.99
N LEU A 64 25.58 9.43 12.74
CA LEU A 64 26.25 10.51 12.03
C LEU A 64 27.23 11.23 12.94
N HIS A 65 28.38 11.59 12.39
CA HIS A 65 29.28 12.53 13.03
C HIS A 65 28.69 13.95 13.01
N HIS A 66 29.09 14.78 13.98
CA HIS A 66 28.65 16.17 14.03
C HIS A 66 29.04 16.91 12.74
N GLY A 67 28.08 17.61 12.12
CA GLY A 67 28.30 18.35 10.87
C GLY A 67 28.46 17.48 9.61
N GLU A 68 28.44 16.15 9.71
CA GLU A 68 28.62 15.26 8.54
C GLU A 68 27.58 15.52 7.44
N HIS A 69 26.34 15.78 7.86
CA HIS A 69 25.23 16.14 6.97
C HIS A 69 25.49 17.40 6.13
N LEU A 70 26.46 18.25 6.47
CA LEU A 70 26.80 19.45 5.72
C LEU A 70 27.68 19.14 4.48
N ASN A 71 28.45 18.05 4.52
CA ASN A 71 29.34 17.68 3.43
C ASN A 71 28.61 16.78 2.42
N TRP A 72 28.40 17.26 1.20
CA TRP A 72 27.74 16.49 0.14
C TRP A 72 28.44 15.16 -0.19
N ASP A 73 29.77 15.08 -0.06
CA ASP A 73 30.48 13.82 -0.32
C ASP A 73 30.08 12.70 0.68
N ALA A 74 29.57 13.05 1.86
CA ALA A 74 29.02 12.08 2.82
C ALA A 74 27.64 11.53 2.39
N TRP A 75 26.94 12.21 1.47
CA TRP A 75 25.67 11.77 0.90
C TRP A 75 25.85 10.90 -0.34
N LYS A 76 26.99 11.08 -1.03
CA LYS A 76 27.40 10.28 -2.18
C LYS A 76 27.75 8.86 -1.77
N THR A 77 27.76 7.99 -2.76
CA THR A 77 28.03 6.58 -2.57
C THR A 77 29.39 6.21 -3.11
N THR A 78 30.12 5.38 -2.37
CA THR A 78 31.26 4.63 -2.90
C THR A 78 30.79 3.23 -3.33
N ASP A 79 31.41 2.65 -4.35
CA ASP A 79 31.09 1.29 -4.82
C ASP A 79 31.20 0.25 -3.70
N SER A 80 32.06 0.51 -2.70
CA SER A 80 32.17 -0.27 -1.48
C SER A 80 30.87 -0.28 -0.64
N ILE A 81 30.21 0.88 -0.49
CA ILE A 81 28.93 1.00 0.25
C ILE A 81 27.79 0.32 -0.51
N ILE A 82 27.79 0.39 -1.84
CA ILE A 82 26.81 -0.34 -2.68
C ILE A 82 27.01 -1.85 -2.50
N THR A 83 28.26 -2.30 -2.61
CA THR A 83 28.61 -3.71 -2.47
C THR A 83 28.24 -4.22 -1.09
N GLU A 84 28.64 -3.55 -0.01
CA GLU A 84 28.32 -3.96 1.36
C GLU A 84 26.80 -3.95 1.65
N ALA A 85 26.07 -2.91 1.22
CA ALA A 85 24.62 -2.81 1.44
C ALA A 85 23.81 -3.92 0.73
N THR A 86 24.37 -4.45 -0.36
CA THR A 86 23.77 -5.52 -1.18
C THR A 86 24.38 -6.90 -0.92
N ALA A 87 25.51 -7.01 -0.21
CA ALA A 87 26.26 -8.25 0.03
C ALA A 87 25.76 -9.12 1.20
N GLY A 88 24.57 -8.84 1.74
CA GLY A 88 23.99 -9.58 2.86
C GLY A 88 22.75 -10.40 2.49
N THR A 89 22.23 -11.17 3.45
CA THR A 89 20.91 -11.79 3.33
C THR A 89 19.87 -10.70 3.08
N LEU A 90 19.21 -10.75 1.93
CA LEU A 90 18.13 -9.83 1.59
C LEU A 90 16.79 -10.30 2.16
N GLU A 91 16.69 -11.61 2.39
CA GLU A 91 15.46 -12.28 2.80
C GLU A 91 15.06 -11.91 4.23
N ASN A 92 13.83 -11.44 4.36
CA ASN A 92 13.17 -11.23 5.63
C ASN A 92 12.42 -12.52 6.05
N THR A 93 12.41 -12.84 7.35
CA THR A 93 11.80 -14.04 7.95
C THR A 93 10.36 -13.83 8.44
N CYS A 94 9.64 -12.83 7.93
CA CYS A 94 8.31 -12.48 8.40
C CYS A 94 7.31 -13.61 8.23
N ALA A 95 6.23 -13.51 9.00
CA ALA A 95 5.13 -14.45 8.98
C ALA A 95 4.53 -14.68 7.57
N SER A 96 4.53 -13.68 6.69
CA SER A 96 4.04 -13.88 5.31
C SER A 96 4.91 -14.85 4.51
N ARG A 97 6.22 -14.88 4.75
CA ARG A 97 7.12 -15.84 4.11
C ARG A 97 7.03 -17.20 4.76
N THR A 98 7.10 -17.24 6.08
CA THR A 98 7.20 -18.51 6.82
C THR A 98 5.88 -19.28 6.87
N GLN A 99 4.73 -18.58 6.87
CA GLN A 99 3.42 -19.20 7.06
C GLN A 99 2.50 -19.16 5.84
N TYR A 100 2.70 -18.22 4.90
CA TYR A 100 1.83 -18.09 3.72
C TYR A 100 2.46 -18.61 2.43
N ASN A 101 3.55 -18.00 1.97
CA ASN A 101 4.26 -18.42 0.76
C ASN A 101 5.77 -18.21 0.93
N ALA A 102 6.55 -19.30 0.95
CA ALA A 102 8.00 -19.26 1.14
C ALA A 102 8.73 -18.41 0.08
N ASN A 103 8.16 -18.33 -1.12
CA ASN A 103 8.72 -17.60 -2.25
C ASN A 103 8.18 -16.17 -2.36
N ILE A 104 7.33 -15.70 -1.43
CA ILE A 104 6.76 -14.36 -1.49
C ILE A 104 7.85 -13.29 -1.47
N VAL A 105 7.75 -12.30 -2.35
CA VAL A 105 8.67 -11.17 -2.39
C VAL A 105 8.06 -10.03 -1.58
N VAL A 106 8.74 -9.65 -0.50
CA VAL A 106 8.29 -8.56 0.37
C VAL A 106 8.84 -7.24 -0.17
N LYS A 107 7.94 -6.28 -0.37
CA LYS A 107 8.21 -4.96 -0.93
C LYS A 107 7.91 -3.89 0.10
N LEU A 108 8.64 -2.78 0.05
CA LEU A 108 8.41 -1.63 0.89
C LEU A 108 7.33 -0.75 0.27
N ASP A 109 6.41 -0.29 1.10
CA ASP A 109 5.42 0.70 0.69
C ASP A 109 6.07 2.06 0.35
N LEU A 110 5.68 2.63 -0.79
CA LEU A 110 6.27 3.87 -1.30
C LEU A 110 5.91 5.07 -0.44
N PHE A 111 4.66 5.16 -0.01
CA PHE A 111 4.20 6.31 0.77
C PHE A 111 4.89 6.36 2.12
N HIS A 112 5.02 5.22 2.81
CA HIS A 112 5.78 5.14 4.05
C HIS A 112 7.26 5.47 3.84
N CYS A 113 7.86 5.06 2.72
CA CYS A 113 9.21 5.48 2.36
C CYS A 113 9.30 7.01 2.19
N MET A 114 8.40 7.61 1.41
CA MET A 114 8.35 9.07 1.19
C MET A 114 8.09 9.84 2.49
N GLN A 115 7.18 9.35 3.34
CA GLN A 115 6.89 9.95 4.64
C GLN A 115 8.12 10.02 5.54
N ARG A 116 9.03 9.04 5.47
CA ARG A 116 10.28 9.10 6.24
C ARG A 116 11.11 10.30 5.83
N PHE A 117 11.21 10.61 4.53
CA PHE A 117 11.88 11.83 4.07
C PHE A 117 11.16 13.10 4.51
N THR A 118 9.83 13.18 4.36
CA THR A 118 9.10 14.40 4.71
C THR A 118 9.18 14.73 6.21
N ARG A 119 9.21 13.70 7.08
CA ARG A 119 9.42 13.86 8.53
C ARG A 119 10.80 14.44 8.88
N GLU A 120 11.79 14.28 8.01
CA GLU A 120 13.12 14.87 8.16
C GLU A 120 13.23 16.30 7.61
N CYS A 121 12.14 16.86 7.08
CA CYS A 121 12.07 18.30 6.85
C CYS A 121 11.85 19.03 8.18
N THR A 122 12.36 20.25 8.30
CA THR A 122 12.26 21.06 9.53
C THR A 122 10.81 21.40 9.86
N SER A 123 9.99 21.71 8.86
CA SER A 123 8.57 22.03 9.02
C SER A 123 7.80 21.79 7.72
N GLU A 124 6.54 21.35 7.82
CA GLU A 124 5.61 21.29 6.68
C GLU A 124 5.23 22.69 6.16
N HIS A 125 5.40 23.73 6.99
CA HIS A 125 5.18 25.12 6.63
C HIS A 125 6.40 25.78 5.98
N HIS A 126 7.53 25.07 5.87
CA HIS A 126 8.72 25.60 5.19
C HIS A 126 8.38 25.91 3.72
N PRO A 127 8.75 27.07 3.16
CA PRO A 127 8.33 27.48 1.82
C PRO A 127 8.75 26.50 0.70
N LEU A 128 9.88 25.81 0.90
CA LEU A 128 10.37 24.78 -0.03
C LEU A 128 9.76 23.39 0.16
N PHE A 129 8.99 23.14 1.24
CA PHE A 129 8.48 21.81 1.59
C PHE A 129 7.62 21.20 0.48
N SER A 130 6.64 21.95 -0.02
CA SER A 130 5.74 21.45 -1.08
C SER A 130 6.51 21.11 -2.37
N THR A 131 7.47 21.95 -2.76
CA THR A 131 8.30 21.72 -3.94
C THR A 131 9.18 20.49 -3.76
N PHE A 132 9.78 20.30 -2.58
CA PHE A 132 10.53 19.09 -2.25
C PHE A 132 9.67 17.84 -2.36
N CYS A 133 8.48 17.82 -1.74
CA CYS A 133 7.56 16.69 -1.81
C CYS A 133 7.14 16.35 -3.25
N GLN A 134 6.91 17.37 -4.08
CA GLN A 134 6.57 17.19 -5.50
C GLN A 134 7.73 16.58 -6.30
N LEU A 135 8.95 17.11 -6.14
CA LEU A 135 10.13 16.60 -6.84
C LEU A 135 10.52 15.20 -6.35
N LEU A 136 10.39 14.94 -5.04
CA LEU A 136 10.63 13.62 -4.47
C LEU A 136 9.64 12.59 -5.02
N SER A 137 8.33 12.90 -5.02
CA SER A 137 7.30 12.01 -5.59
C SER A 137 7.56 11.70 -7.07
N ALA A 138 7.96 12.71 -7.85
CA ALA A 138 8.35 12.54 -9.25
C ALA A 138 9.64 11.72 -9.42
N ALA A 139 10.58 11.79 -8.48
CA ALA A 139 11.78 10.95 -8.50
C ALA A 139 11.44 9.47 -8.32
N PHE A 140 10.47 9.14 -7.46
CA PHE A 140 10.03 7.76 -7.22
C PHE A 140 9.13 7.17 -8.30
N SER A 141 8.39 8.00 -9.05
CA SER A 141 7.35 7.53 -9.97
C SER A 141 7.62 7.95 -11.41
N VAL A 142 7.79 6.98 -12.31
CA VAL A 142 7.97 7.20 -13.74
C VAL A 142 6.65 6.93 -14.46
N VAL A 143 6.14 7.93 -15.17
CA VAL A 143 4.90 7.82 -15.96
C VAL A 143 5.17 6.99 -17.22
N ASP A 144 4.26 6.09 -17.55
CA ASP A 144 4.27 5.37 -18.82
C ASP A 144 4.11 6.34 -19.99
N GLN A 145 5.11 6.36 -20.88
CA GLN A 145 5.13 7.32 -21.98
C GLN A 145 4.08 7.00 -23.05
N GLY A 146 3.69 5.73 -23.19
CA GLY A 146 2.63 5.32 -24.12
C GLY A 146 1.27 5.83 -23.67
N ASP A 147 0.95 5.68 -22.39
CA ASP A 147 -0.27 6.22 -21.82
C ASP A 147 -0.29 7.76 -21.86
N LEU A 148 0.83 8.41 -21.54
CA LEU A 148 0.95 9.87 -21.61
C LEU A 148 0.75 10.39 -23.03
N GLN A 149 1.28 9.69 -24.05
CA GLN A 149 1.07 10.07 -25.44
C GLN A 149 -0.40 9.92 -25.85
N LYS A 150 -1.05 8.80 -25.50
CA LYS A 150 -2.49 8.61 -25.77
C LYS A 150 -3.35 9.70 -25.11
N LEU A 151 -2.99 10.12 -23.90
CA LEU A 151 -3.69 11.20 -23.21
C LEU A 151 -3.51 12.55 -23.91
N LYS A 152 -2.30 12.84 -24.43
CA LYS A 152 -2.05 14.05 -25.24
C LYS A 152 -2.84 14.01 -26.56
N ASP A 153 -2.89 12.87 -27.22
CA ASP A 153 -3.66 12.68 -28.46
C ASP A 153 -5.16 12.90 -28.20
N ALA A 154 -5.68 12.40 -27.08
CA ALA A 154 -7.07 12.64 -26.67
C ALA A 154 -7.35 14.12 -26.35
N TYR A 155 -6.40 14.82 -25.71
CA TYR A 155 -6.48 16.27 -25.51
C TYR A 155 -6.60 17.02 -26.83
N GLN A 156 -5.78 16.65 -27.81
CA GLN A 156 -5.81 17.25 -29.15
C GLN A 156 -7.12 16.96 -29.86
N PHE A 157 -7.60 15.72 -29.81
CA PHE A 157 -8.89 15.33 -30.38
C PHE A 157 -10.06 16.10 -29.78
N CYS A 158 -10.08 16.26 -28.45
CA CYS A 158 -11.12 16.99 -27.73
C CYS A 158 -10.97 18.52 -27.80
N GLY A 159 -9.93 19.04 -28.46
CA GLY A 159 -9.67 20.49 -28.56
C GLY A 159 -9.38 21.18 -27.22
N ILE A 160 -8.85 20.45 -26.23
CA ILE A 160 -8.58 20.98 -24.88
C ILE A 160 -7.37 21.92 -24.92
N GLN A 161 -7.49 23.10 -24.31
CA GLN A 161 -6.42 24.10 -24.21
C GLN A 161 -6.10 24.40 -22.74
N PRO A 162 -4.81 24.39 -22.32
CA PRO A 162 -3.64 24.01 -23.11
C PRO A 162 -3.62 22.50 -23.45
N PRO A 163 -2.92 22.07 -24.52
CA PRO A 163 -2.83 20.67 -24.94
C PRO A 163 -1.96 19.81 -24.00
N THR A 164 -1.60 20.33 -22.84
CA THR A 164 -0.77 19.66 -21.84
C THR A 164 -1.68 19.04 -20.79
N PRO A 165 -1.63 17.71 -20.60
CA PRO A 165 -2.40 17.04 -19.56
C PRO A 165 -2.12 17.59 -18.16
N THR A 166 -3.17 17.76 -17.36
CA THR A 166 -3.03 18.19 -15.97
C THR A 166 -2.41 17.07 -15.13
N LYS A 167 -1.80 17.43 -13.98
CA LYS A 167 -1.29 16.42 -13.02
C LYS A 167 -2.37 15.42 -12.60
N GLN A 168 -3.62 15.88 -12.46
CA GLN A 168 -4.75 15.02 -12.12
C GLN A 168 -5.05 14.02 -13.24
N HIS A 169 -5.18 14.48 -14.50
CA HIS A 169 -5.43 13.57 -15.62
C HIS A 169 -4.28 12.59 -15.84
N ILE A 170 -3.03 13.01 -15.64
CA ILE A 170 -1.89 12.08 -15.69
C ILE A 170 -2.03 10.99 -14.62
N ARG A 171 -2.40 11.35 -13.38
CA ARG A 171 -2.60 10.39 -12.28
C ARG A 171 -3.73 9.40 -12.57
N GLU A 172 -4.81 9.84 -13.21
CA GLU A 172 -6.00 9.03 -13.48
C GLU A 172 -5.86 8.15 -14.74
N HIS A 173 -5.15 8.64 -15.75
CA HIS A 173 -5.13 8.04 -17.10
C HIS A 173 -3.77 7.51 -17.54
N CYS A 174 -2.71 7.73 -16.77
CA CYS A 174 -1.39 7.16 -17.05
C CYS A 174 -0.94 6.24 -15.94
N ARG A 175 -0.48 5.05 -16.30
CA ARG A 175 0.17 4.15 -15.35
C ARG A 175 1.52 4.72 -14.94
N THR A 176 1.96 4.40 -13.73
CA THR A 176 3.29 4.77 -13.24
C THR A 176 4.05 3.54 -12.77
N ARG A 177 5.38 3.57 -12.84
CA ARG A 177 6.24 2.53 -12.28
C ARG A 177 7.23 3.13 -11.30
N ILE A 178 7.60 2.37 -10.27
CA ILE A 178 8.82 2.67 -9.52
C ILE A 178 10.00 2.07 -10.30
N PRO A 179 10.99 2.88 -10.69
CA PRO A 179 12.10 2.41 -11.53
C PRO A 179 13.04 1.44 -10.80
N LEU A 180 13.91 0.80 -11.59
CA LEU A 180 14.93 -0.13 -11.07
C LEU A 180 15.92 0.59 -10.13
N PRO A 181 16.61 -0.15 -9.24
CA PRO A 181 17.42 0.45 -8.17
C PRO A 181 18.39 1.54 -8.62
N THR A 182 19.17 1.30 -9.68
CA THR A 182 20.17 2.25 -10.19
C THR A 182 19.55 3.55 -10.67
N GLU A 183 18.47 3.46 -11.47
CA GLU A 183 17.73 4.64 -11.94
C GLU A 183 17.07 5.37 -10.75
N LEU A 184 16.50 4.62 -9.79
CA LEU A 184 15.82 5.20 -8.64
C LEU A 184 16.77 5.96 -7.71
N VAL A 185 17.96 5.41 -7.42
CA VAL A 185 18.99 6.09 -6.62
C VAL A 185 19.37 7.41 -7.28
N ASP A 186 19.73 7.40 -8.57
CA ASP A 186 20.14 8.60 -9.30
C ASP A 186 19.05 9.70 -9.26
N ARG A 187 17.78 9.31 -9.46
CA ARG A 187 16.65 10.25 -9.42
C ARG A 187 16.48 10.87 -8.02
N VAL A 188 16.54 10.08 -6.96
CA VAL A 188 16.35 10.59 -5.59
C VAL A 188 17.57 11.38 -5.12
N GLU A 189 18.80 10.95 -5.44
CA GLU A 189 20.04 11.69 -5.15
C GLU A 189 20.02 13.07 -5.79
N LYS A 190 19.56 13.20 -7.04
CA LYS A 190 19.40 14.50 -7.71
C LYS A 190 18.47 15.45 -6.96
N VAL A 191 17.37 14.94 -6.41
CA VAL A 191 16.45 15.76 -5.59
C VAL A 191 17.11 16.16 -4.27
N LEU A 192 17.77 15.22 -3.58
CA LEU A 192 18.45 15.52 -2.32
C LEU A 192 19.59 16.54 -2.52
N HIS A 193 20.35 16.41 -3.60
CA HIS A 193 21.39 17.36 -3.99
C HIS A 193 20.83 18.75 -4.22
N HIS A 194 19.70 18.84 -4.95
CA HIS A 194 19.07 20.13 -5.27
C HIS A 194 18.66 20.91 -4.02
N PHE A 195 18.24 20.21 -2.97
CA PHE A 195 17.79 20.82 -1.71
C PHE A 195 18.86 20.82 -0.61
N HIS A 196 20.04 20.25 -0.88
CA HIS A 196 21.13 20.20 0.09
C HIS A 196 21.54 21.61 0.51
N LEU A 197 21.57 21.85 1.83
CA LEU A 197 21.86 23.17 2.44
C LEU A 197 20.92 24.32 2.02
N THR A 198 19.78 24.04 1.40
CA THR A 198 18.80 25.10 1.09
C THR A 198 18.16 25.62 2.37
N THR A 199 18.00 26.94 2.43
CA THR A 199 17.37 27.67 3.53
C THR A 199 16.21 28.52 3.04
N ASP A 200 15.31 28.87 3.95
CA ASP A 200 14.33 29.92 3.73
C ASP A 200 14.97 31.34 3.88
N PRO A 201 14.23 32.44 3.64
CA PRO A 201 14.74 33.79 3.83
C PRO A 201 15.17 34.16 5.25
N ASN A 202 14.86 33.34 6.26
CA ASN A 202 15.26 33.51 7.66
C ASN A 202 16.41 32.56 8.05
N ASP A 203 17.11 31.99 7.06
CA ASP A 203 18.21 31.04 7.24
C ASP A 203 17.81 29.73 7.94
N VAL A 204 16.52 29.38 7.94
CA VAL A 204 16.05 28.09 8.45
C VAL A 204 16.29 27.02 7.38
N PRO A 205 17.04 25.95 7.68
CA PRO A 205 17.29 24.89 6.70
C PRO A 205 16.03 24.08 6.41
N LEU A 206 15.86 23.65 5.16
CA LEU A 206 14.75 22.76 4.80
C LEU A 206 14.87 21.41 5.50
N PHE A 207 16.08 20.86 5.57
CA PHE A 207 16.35 19.53 6.14
C PHE A 207 16.87 19.62 7.58
N LYS A 208 16.40 18.69 8.41
CA LYS A 208 17.04 18.37 9.69
C LYS A 208 18.38 17.66 9.45
N PRO A 209 19.36 17.74 10.38
CA PRO A 209 20.60 16.97 10.28
C PRO A 209 20.41 15.45 10.11
N SER A 210 19.32 14.91 10.66
CA SER A 210 18.92 13.50 10.57
C SER A 210 18.51 13.04 9.17
N MET A 211 18.26 13.96 8.23
CA MET A 211 17.95 13.63 6.83
C MET A 211 19.01 12.74 6.20
N LEU A 212 20.31 12.97 6.45
CA LEU A 212 21.38 12.14 5.91
C LEU A 212 21.25 10.68 6.38
N LYS A 213 20.90 10.45 7.65
CA LYS A 213 20.72 9.09 8.20
C LYS A 213 19.51 8.41 7.56
N THR A 214 18.40 9.14 7.44
CA THR A 214 17.20 8.64 6.76
C THR A 214 17.47 8.32 5.29
N TRP A 215 18.20 9.18 4.59
CA TRP A 215 18.64 8.94 3.22
C TRP A 215 19.43 7.63 3.14
N ARG A 216 20.48 7.46 3.96
CA ARG A 216 21.28 6.22 3.99
C ARG A 216 20.43 4.98 4.22
N ILE A 217 19.45 5.04 5.13
CA ILE A 217 18.54 3.92 5.39
C ILE A 217 17.63 3.63 4.17
N GLN A 218 16.94 4.65 3.64
CA GLN A 218 16.04 4.46 2.50
C GLN A 218 16.81 4.01 1.25
N ARG A 219 18.04 4.49 1.08
CA ARG A 219 18.94 4.11 0.00
C ARG A 219 19.28 2.62 0.02
N VAL A 220 19.50 2.02 1.19
CA VAL A 220 19.67 0.55 1.30
C VAL A 220 18.43 -0.18 0.78
N HIS A 221 17.22 0.25 1.15
CA HIS A 221 15.98 -0.34 0.63
C HIS A 221 15.83 -0.18 -0.90
N ILE A 222 16.21 0.98 -1.44
CA ILE A 222 16.22 1.22 -2.89
C ILE A 222 17.17 0.23 -3.57
N LEU A 223 18.43 0.14 -3.10
CA LEU A 223 19.46 -0.73 -3.67
C LEU A 223 19.10 -2.21 -3.60
N ARG A 224 18.44 -2.63 -2.52
CA ARG A 224 17.92 -4.01 -2.36
C ARG A 224 16.69 -4.29 -3.20
N GLY A 225 16.19 -3.31 -3.97
CA GLY A 225 15.00 -3.47 -4.81
C GLY A 225 13.70 -3.60 -4.02
N CYS A 226 13.67 -3.18 -2.75
CA CYS A 226 12.47 -3.24 -1.92
C CYS A 226 11.35 -2.36 -2.46
N LEU A 227 11.69 -1.24 -3.13
CA LEU A 227 10.73 -0.28 -3.66
C LEU A 227 10.42 -0.49 -5.15
N SER A 228 11.43 -0.90 -5.94
CA SER A 228 11.29 -1.06 -7.39
C SER A 228 10.19 -2.06 -7.74
N ASP A 229 9.43 -1.73 -8.78
CA ASP A 229 8.38 -2.63 -9.24
C ASP A 229 8.94 -3.93 -9.77
N PRO A 230 8.32 -5.07 -9.43
CA PRO A 230 8.63 -6.32 -10.10
C PRO A 230 8.28 -6.25 -11.58
N VAL A 231 9.04 -6.99 -12.39
CA VAL A 231 8.67 -7.26 -13.77
C VAL A 231 7.63 -8.38 -13.74
N VAL A 232 6.38 -8.05 -14.05
CA VAL A 232 5.27 -8.99 -14.11
C VAL A 232 4.76 -9.15 -15.55
N THR A 233 4.13 -10.28 -15.84
CA THR A 233 3.60 -10.62 -17.18
C THR A 233 2.57 -9.61 -17.68
N GLU A 234 1.78 -9.04 -16.76
CA GLU A 234 0.73 -8.06 -17.04
C GLU A 234 1.30 -6.64 -17.26
N GLY A 235 2.61 -6.46 -17.16
CA GLY A 235 3.31 -5.20 -17.37
C GLY A 235 3.40 -4.34 -16.11
N ILE A 236 2.71 -3.21 -16.10
CA ILE A 236 2.78 -2.23 -14.99
C ILE A 236 1.68 -2.56 -13.98
N LEU A 237 1.99 -2.48 -12.69
CA LEU A 237 1.14 -2.84 -11.54
C LEU A 237 -0.12 -1.95 -11.37
N TYR A 238 -0.99 -2.00 -12.36
CA TYR A 238 -2.28 -1.32 -12.46
C TYR A 238 -3.29 -2.25 -13.10
N ARG A 239 -4.52 -2.18 -12.61
CA ARG A 239 -5.68 -2.80 -13.26
C ARG A 239 -6.47 -1.75 -14.03
N TYR A 240 -7.11 -2.22 -15.09
CA TYR A 240 -8.03 -1.40 -15.86
C TYR A 240 -9.31 -1.14 -15.05
N GLY A 241 -9.66 0.14 -14.87
CA GLY A 241 -10.83 0.62 -14.13
C GLY A 241 -11.99 1.08 -15.01
N GLY A 242 -11.89 0.88 -16.32
CA GLY A 242 -12.85 1.36 -17.32
C GLY A 242 -12.27 2.43 -18.24
N THR A 243 -13.13 2.99 -19.07
CA THR A 243 -12.79 4.07 -20.01
C THR A 243 -13.69 5.27 -19.74
N LEU A 244 -13.10 6.46 -19.84
CA LEU A 244 -13.79 7.74 -19.77
C LEU A 244 -13.80 8.41 -21.14
N GLN A 245 -14.90 9.08 -21.49
CA GLN A 245 -14.94 10.04 -22.61
C GLN A 245 -14.43 11.38 -22.11
N LEU A 246 -13.22 11.77 -22.53
CA LEU A 246 -12.56 12.97 -22.05
C LEU A 246 -13.35 14.22 -22.48
N ASN A 247 -13.56 15.14 -21.53
CA ASN A 247 -14.32 16.38 -21.74
C ASN A 247 -15.75 16.14 -22.29
N HIS A 248 -16.34 14.97 -22.02
CA HIS A 248 -17.65 14.55 -22.52
C HIS A 248 -17.76 14.53 -24.06
N VAL A 249 -16.64 14.54 -24.77
CA VAL A 249 -16.62 14.45 -26.25
C VAL A 249 -16.81 12.98 -26.64
N PRO A 250 -17.79 12.64 -27.49
CA PRO A 250 -17.95 11.28 -27.97
C PRO A 250 -16.93 10.96 -29.08
N GLY A 251 -16.33 9.77 -29.02
CA GLY A 251 -15.53 9.22 -30.12
C GLY A 251 -14.38 8.35 -29.63
N GLU A 252 -13.84 7.47 -30.47
CA GLU A 252 -12.68 6.64 -30.09
C GLU A 252 -11.46 7.48 -29.70
N GLY A 253 -11.26 8.64 -30.35
CA GLY A 253 -10.16 9.55 -30.04
C GLY A 253 -10.28 10.27 -28.69
N ALA A 254 -11.47 10.33 -28.10
CA ALA A 254 -11.71 10.94 -26.79
C ALA A 254 -11.65 9.93 -25.63
N LYS A 255 -11.55 8.63 -25.94
CA LYS A 255 -11.52 7.57 -24.92
C LYS A 255 -10.17 7.51 -24.25
N VAL A 256 -10.18 7.67 -22.93
CA VAL A 256 -8.99 7.50 -22.08
C VAL A 256 -9.22 6.41 -21.04
N PRO A 257 -8.26 5.50 -20.81
CA PRO A 257 -8.40 4.49 -19.78
C PRO A 257 -8.37 5.13 -18.39
N ILE A 258 -9.09 4.54 -17.45
CA ILE A 258 -8.92 4.79 -16.02
C ILE A 258 -8.06 3.66 -15.49
N TRP A 259 -6.96 4.00 -14.83
CA TRP A 259 -6.08 3.01 -14.23
C TRP A 259 -6.20 3.03 -12.71
N ILE A 260 -6.30 1.85 -12.11
CA ILE A 260 -6.36 1.69 -10.66
C ILE A 260 -5.08 0.97 -10.23
N PRO A 261 -4.26 1.58 -9.36
CA PRO A 261 -3.03 0.93 -8.91
C PRO A 261 -3.38 -0.34 -8.11
N VAL A 262 -2.60 -1.40 -8.28
CA VAL A 262 -2.77 -2.65 -7.49
C VAL A 262 -1.93 -2.66 -6.21
N ARG A 263 -1.03 -1.69 -6.08
CA ARG A 263 -0.13 -1.47 -4.93
C ARG A 263 -0.15 0.01 -4.51
N GLY A 264 0.31 0.31 -3.29
CA GLY A 264 0.45 1.67 -2.77
C GLY A 264 -0.74 2.16 -1.93
N THR A 265 -0.62 3.35 -1.35
CA THR A 265 -1.43 3.70 -0.16
C THR A 265 -2.71 4.46 -0.39
N SER A 266 -2.99 5.02 -1.57
CA SER A 266 -4.16 5.92 -1.69
C SER A 266 -5.49 5.25 -1.32
N GLN A 267 -5.61 3.94 -1.55
CA GLN A 267 -6.78 3.16 -1.13
C GLN A 267 -6.65 2.65 0.33
N GLN A 268 -5.43 2.40 0.83
CA GLN A 268 -5.16 2.01 2.22
C GLN A 268 -5.35 3.17 3.22
N GLU A 269 -4.98 4.39 2.84
CA GLU A 269 -5.24 5.60 3.63
C GLU A 269 -6.75 5.85 3.75
N GLY A 270 -7.49 5.68 2.65
CA GLY A 270 -8.95 5.66 2.67
C GLY A 270 -9.48 4.58 3.61
N TYR A 271 -8.90 3.39 3.59
CA TYR A 271 -9.25 2.32 4.52
C TYR A 271 -9.13 2.74 5.98
N HIS A 272 -8.00 3.33 6.41
CA HIS A 272 -7.83 3.75 7.80
C HIS A 272 -8.86 4.80 8.23
N PHE A 273 -9.20 5.74 7.34
CA PHE A 273 -10.26 6.71 7.59
C PHE A 273 -11.62 6.05 7.79
N HIS A 274 -11.98 5.10 6.92
CA HIS A 274 -13.23 4.33 7.03
C HIS A 274 -13.24 3.42 8.25
N GLN A 275 -12.13 2.75 8.54
CA GLN A 275 -11.97 1.83 9.65
C GLN A 275 -12.20 2.52 11.00
N ALA A 276 -11.69 3.74 11.17
CA ALA A 276 -11.90 4.54 12.37
C ALA A 276 -13.39 4.82 12.67
N GLN A 277 -14.28 4.66 11.67
CA GLN A 277 -15.72 4.87 11.80
C GLN A 277 -16.53 3.58 12.01
N TRP A 278 -15.91 2.40 11.98
CA TRP A 278 -16.63 1.12 12.07
C TRP A 278 -17.16 0.83 13.47
N ILE A 279 -16.38 1.21 14.48
CA ILE A 279 -16.67 0.93 15.88
C ILE A 279 -17.38 2.14 16.47
N THR A 280 -18.58 1.93 17.01
CA THR A 280 -19.36 3.01 17.63
C THR A 280 -19.11 3.04 19.13
N GLY A 281 -18.44 4.08 19.60
CA GLY A 281 -18.18 4.30 21.02
C GLY A 281 -16.73 4.07 21.42
N THR A 282 -16.32 4.66 22.55
CA THR A 282 -14.96 4.59 23.08
C THR A 282 -14.74 3.38 23.99
N GLN A 283 -15.81 2.67 24.36
CA GLN A 283 -15.80 1.47 25.18
C GLN A 283 -16.81 0.48 24.61
N VAL A 284 -16.32 -0.67 24.14
CA VAL A 284 -17.13 -1.77 23.59
C VAL A 284 -16.56 -3.09 24.10
N SER A 285 -17.40 -4.11 24.29
CA SER A 285 -16.92 -5.45 24.59
C SER A 285 -16.15 -6.03 23.39
N CYS A 286 -15.31 -7.04 23.63
CA CYS A 286 -14.54 -7.69 22.57
C CYS A 286 -15.46 -8.27 21.46
N GLU A 287 -16.59 -8.86 21.86
CA GLU A 287 -17.56 -9.47 20.96
C GLU A 287 -18.24 -8.39 20.09
N LEU A 288 -18.65 -7.28 20.69
CA LEU A 288 -19.27 -6.18 19.95
C LEU A 288 -18.26 -5.49 19.02
N PHE A 289 -17.02 -5.30 19.48
CA PHE A 289 -15.92 -4.78 18.66
C PHE A 289 -15.70 -5.66 17.43
N GLN A 290 -15.61 -6.98 17.63
CA GLN A 290 -15.40 -7.94 16.55
C GLN A 290 -16.58 -7.91 15.56
N ALA A 291 -17.82 -7.95 16.04
CA ALA A 291 -19.00 -7.92 15.19
C ALA A 291 -19.09 -6.64 14.34
N GLN A 292 -18.78 -5.48 14.93
CA GLN A 292 -18.76 -4.20 14.23
C GLN A 292 -17.60 -4.10 13.23
N GLY A 293 -16.41 -4.57 13.62
CA GLY A 293 -15.25 -4.65 12.74
C GLY A 293 -15.51 -5.52 11.52
N MET A 294 -16.04 -6.74 11.74
CA MET A 294 -16.41 -7.66 10.65
C MET A 294 -17.50 -7.08 9.73
N THR A 295 -18.47 -6.35 10.30
CA THR A 295 -19.45 -5.59 9.51
C THR A 295 -18.77 -4.53 8.63
N GLY A 296 -17.78 -3.84 9.17
CA GLY A 296 -16.98 -2.87 8.44
C GLY A 296 -16.19 -3.50 7.29
N VAL A 297 -15.52 -4.63 7.54
CA VAL A 297 -14.78 -5.41 6.54
C VAL A 297 -15.69 -5.85 5.39
N ALA A 298 -16.86 -6.42 5.71
CA ALA A 298 -17.82 -6.86 4.71
C ALA A 298 -18.32 -5.69 3.85
N ARG A 299 -18.61 -4.53 4.45
CA ARG A 299 -19.01 -3.31 3.72
C ARG A 299 -17.92 -2.80 2.79
N TRP A 300 -16.68 -2.79 3.27
CA TRP A 300 -15.52 -2.37 2.49
C TRP A 300 -15.34 -3.25 1.26
N ASN A 301 -15.31 -4.57 1.44
CA ASN A 301 -15.12 -5.50 0.34
C ASN A 301 -16.28 -5.45 -0.66
N TYR A 302 -17.53 -5.34 -0.18
CA TYR A 302 -18.69 -5.18 -1.05
C TYR A 302 -18.59 -3.92 -1.93
N GLN A 303 -18.15 -2.79 -1.39
CA GLN A 303 -17.95 -1.58 -2.20
C GLN A 303 -16.86 -1.79 -3.26
N ARG A 304 -15.75 -2.43 -2.92
CA ARG A 304 -14.67 -2.73 -3.89
C ARG A 304 -15.14 -3.65 -5.01
N LEU A 305 -16.01 -4.61 -4.73
CA LEU A 305 -16.64 -5.45 -5.75
C LEU A 305 -17.51 -4.64 -6.71
N LEU A 306 -18.32 -3.72 -6.19
CA LEU A 306 -19.10 -2.81 -7.03
C LEU A 306 -18.19 -1.91 -7.89
N ASP A 307 -17.07 -1.45 -7.33
CA ASP A 307 -16.10 -0.60 -8.02
C ASP A 307 -15.36 -1.34 -9.15
N LEU A 308 -15.35 -2.68 -9.18
CA LEU A 308 -14.81 -3.45 -10.30
C LEU A 308 -15.62 -3.23 -11.58
N LYS A 309 -16.92 -2.89 -11.47
CA LYS A 309 -17.83 -2.62 -12.60
C LYS A 309 -17.81 -3.71 -13.69
N GLN A 310 -17.47 -4.94 -13.33
CA GLN A 310 -17.51 -6.08 -14.24
C GLN A 310 -18.88 -6.76 -14.13
N PRO A 311 -19.53 -7.10 -15.26
CA PRO A 311 -20.68 -8.00 -15.21
C PRO A 311 -20.23 -9.38 -14.72
N ASP A 312 -21.08 -10.05 -13.95
CA ASP A 312 -20.88 -11.45 -13.52
C ASP A 312 -19.61 -11.74 -12.69
N VAL A 313 -19.15 -10.79 -11.86
CA VAL A 313 -18.01 -11.01 -10.94
C VAL A 313 -18.31 -12.19 -10.02
N ILE A 314 -17.56 -13.28 -10.23
CA ILE A 314 -17.45 -14.39 -9.28
C ILE A 314 -16.61 -13.86 -8.12
N LEU A 315 -17.17 -13.91 -6.91
CA LEU A 315 -16.44 -13.53 -5.70
C LEU A 315 -15.17 -14.38 -5.60
N PRO A 316 -14.01 -13.82 -5.20
CA PRO A 316 -12.87 -14.67 -4.90
C PRO A 316 -13.31 -15.68 -3.83
N PRO A 317 -13.05 -16.98 -4.00
CA PRO A 317 -13.48 -18.00 -3.03
C PRO A 317 -12.83 -17.83 -1.64
N VAL A 318 -11.85 -16.93 -1.51
CA VAL A 318 -11.22 -16.51 -0.25
C VAL A 318 -12.09 -15.49 0.54
N PHE A 319 -13.11 -14.92 -0.10
CA PHE A 319 -14.10 -14.06 0.54
C PHE A 319 -15.21 -14.96 1.08
N ASP A 320 -15.55 -14.83 2.35
CA ASP A 320 -16.62 -15.60 2.98
C ASP A 320 -17.98 -14.94 2.65
N PRO A 321 -18.79 -15.50 1.72
CA PRO A 321 -20.10 -14.96 1.39
C PRO A 321 -21.11 -15.13 2.54
N LEU A 322 -20.84 -16.02 3.51
CA LEU A 322 -21.69 -16.21 4.69
C LEU A 322 -21.76 -14.92 5.51
N LEU A 323 -20.71 -14.12 5.56
CA LEU A 323 -20.72 -12.82 6.25
C LEU A 323 -21.78 -11.86 5.69
N ILE A 324 -21.93 -11.75 4.36
CA ILE A 324 -22.96 -10.89 3.73
C ILE A 324 -24.36 -11.47 3.99
N THR A 325 -24.50 -12.79 3.92
CA THR A 325 -25.76 -13.50 4.17
C THR A 325 -26.21 -13.39 5.62
N GLU A 326 -25.29 -13.51 6.58
CA GLU A 326 -25.50 -13.31 8.00
C GLU A 326 -25.81 -11.84 8.32
N LEU A 327 -25.09 -10.89 7.72
CA LEU A 327 -25.37 -9.46 7.85
C LEU A 327 -26.75 -9.10 7.34
N ASN A 328 -27.14 -9.64 6.19
CA ASN A 328 -28.47 -9.45 5.63
C ASN A 328 -29.54 -10.12 6.50
N SER A 329 -29.26 -11.30 7.06
CA SER A 329 -30.14 -12.00 8.00
C SER A 329 -30.33 -11.20 9.30
N ALA A 330 -29.25 -10.68 9.88
CA ALA A 330 -29.28 -9.82 11.05
C ALA A 330 -30.00 -8.49 10.76
N SER A 331 -29.70 -7.85 9.63
CA SER A 331 -30.38 -6.62 9.19
C SER A 331 -31.87 -6.85 8.99
N LYS A 332 -32.27 -7.98 8.40
CA LYS A 332 -33.68 -8.35 8.22
C LYS A 332 -34.37 -8.61 9.56
N LYS A 333 -33.68 -9.20 10.54
CA LYS A 333 -34.22 -9.37 11.90
C LYS A 333 -34.43 -8.04 12.62
N VAL A 334 -33.50 -7.10 12.50
CA VAL A 334 -33.54 -5.83 13.24
C VAL A 334 -34.37 -4.75 12.54
N THR A 335 -34.22 -4.60 11.22
CA THR A 335 -34.77 -3.48 10.45
C THR A 335 -35.84 -3.89 9.43
N ARG A 336 -36.13 -5.21 9.31
CA ARG A 336 -37.01 -5.80 8.29
C ARG A 336 -36.61 -5.52 6.84
N LYS A 337 -35.41 -5.02 6.61
CA LYS A 337 -34.86 -4.74 5.28
C LYS A 337 -33.54 -5.47 5.08
N GLN A 338 -33.39 -6.05 3.90
CA GLN A 338 -32.08 -6.49 3.42
C GLN A 338 -31.28 -5.25 3.04
N LYS A 339 -30.00 -5.23 3.37
CA LYS A 339 -29.16 -4.04 3.22
C LYS A 339 -28.18 -4.13 2.05
N TYR A 340 -27.77 -5.35 1.67
CA TYR A 340 -26.77 -5.61 0.63
C TYR A 340 -27.31 -6.62 -0.40
N LEU A 341 -26.97 -6.47 -1.68
CA LEU A 341 -27.27 -7.50 -2.69
C LEU A 341 -26.42 -8.74 -2.42
N SER A 342 -27.04 -9.92 -2.46
CA SER A 342 -26.35 -11.21 -2.41
C SER A 342 -25.72 -11.50 -3.78
N GLY A 343 -24.42 -11.83 -3.83
CA GLY A 343 -23.73 -12.33 -5.03
C GLY A 343 -24.12 -13.78 -5.35
N ARG A 344 -23.70 -14.30 -6.51
CA ARG A 344 -23.79 -15.75 -6.81
C ARG A 344 -22.54 -16.44 -6.28
N ASP A 345 -22.75 -17.47 -5.46
CA ASP A 345 -21.68 -18.27 -4.87
C ASP A 345 -20.99 -19.15 -5.92
N SER A 346 -19.66 -19.25 -5.86
CA SER A 346 -18.95 -20.43 -6.35
C SER A 346 -19.10 -21.50 -5.28
N ASN A 347 -19.56 -22.70 -5.64
CA ASN A 347 -19.85 -23.85 -4.76
C ASN A 347 -18.61 -24.43 -4.01
N GLU A 348 -17.56 -23.65 -3.79
CA GLU A 348 -16.32 -24.03 -3.12
C GLU A 348 -16.20 -23.25 -1.80
N ASP A 349 -17.14 -23.47 -0.88
CA ASP A 349 -17.06 -22.96 0.48
C ASP A 349 -15.92 -23.65 1.24
N SER A 350 -14.95 -22.88 1.73
CA SER A 350 -14.07 -23.34 2.79
C SER A 350 -14.77 -23.08 4.13
N ASP A 351 -15.02 -24.13 4.94
CA ASP A 351 -15.67 -24.11 6.27
C ASP A 351 -14.97 -23.21 7.35
N ALA A 352 -14.16 -22.23 6.96
CA ALA A 352 -13.36 -21.39 7.86
C ALA A 352 -13.79 -19.92 7.80
N GLU A 353 -14.54 -19.48 8.81
CA GLU A 353 -15.02 -18.10 8.98
C GLU A 353 -13.88 -17.06 9.08
N LEU A 354 -14.07 -15.93 8.39
CA LEU A 354 -13.18 -14.77 8.44
C LEU A 354 -13.13 -14.20 9.88
N GLY A 355 -11.95 -14.21 10.51
CA GLY A 355 -11.72 -13.46 11.76
C GLY A 355 -12.06 -14.16 13.09
N ARG A 356 -12.26 -15.50 13.14
CA ARG A 356 -12.52 -16.22 14.42
C ARG A 356 -11.32 -16.83 15.14
N GLN A 357 -10.10 -16.74 14.62
CA GLN A 357 -8.94 -17.25 15.34
C GLN A 357 -8.01 -16.11 15.76
N LEU A 358 -8.00 -15.86 17.08
CA LEU A 358 -6.89 -15.47 17.96
C LEU A 358 -7.28 -14.39 18.99
N PHE A 359 -8.03 -14.80 20.01
CA PHE A 359 -7.91 -14.24 21.35
C PHE A 359 -7.83 -15.39 22.36
N TYR A 360 -6.79 -16.21 22.26
CA TYR A 360 -6.41 -17.09 23.36
C TYR A 360 -4.89 -17.14 23.47
N SER A 361 -4.34 -16.21 24.24
CA SER A 361 -3.18 -16.50 25.09
C SER A 361 -3.12 -15.48 26.22
N GLY A 362 -3.46 -15.91 27.44
CA GLY A 362 -3.20 -15.10 28.63
C GLY A 362 -4.05 -15.42 29.84
N ARG A 363 -3.70 -16.51 30.53
CA ARG A 363 -4.11 -16.93 31.89
C ARG A 363 -5.48 -17.60 32.03
N GLU A 364 -5.42 -18.92 32.11
CA GLU A 364 -6.17 -19.64 33.15
C GLU A 364 -5.99 -18.89 34.47
N LEU A 365 -7.05 -18.24 34.95
CA LEU A 365 -7.19 -17.99 36.36
C LEU A 365 -7.55 -19.35 36.96
N SER A 366 -6.54 -20.02 37.50
CA SER A 366 -6.72 -21.12 38.43
C SER A 366 -7.69 -20.66 39.51
N SER A 367 -8.84 -21.33 39.56
CA SER A 367 -9.71 -21.37 40.72
C SER A 367 -8.93 -21.93 41.90
N THR A 368 -8.62 -21.09 42.88
CA THR A 368 -8.43 -21.49 44.29
C THR A 368 -8.56 -20.24 45.15
N GLU A 369 -9.65 -20.23 45.92
CA GLU A 369 -9.96 -19.53 47.19
C GLU A 369 -9.56 -18.06 47.40
#